data_AF-A0A147EQM7-F1
#
_entry.id   AF-A0A147EQM7-F1
#
_cell.length_a   1.000
_cell.length_b   1.000
_cell.length_c   1.000
_cell.angle_alpha   90.00
_cell.angle_beta   90.00
_cell.angle_gamma   90.00
#
_symmetry.space_group_name_H-M   'P 1'
#
loop_
_entity.id
_entity.type
_entity.pdbx_description
1 polymer ?
#
loop_
_entity_poly.entity_id
_entity_poly.type
_entity_poly.pdbx_seq_one_letter_code
_entity_poly.pdbx_strand_id
1 'polypeptide(L)'
;MSQDQPPRRSSHVEMPVAYAAVGASKDPDVVKYPPEGTTPYEEELRLGSGQDRFLIASSLLMTWGAQRGSGVRVTDIVRGTGSEYVGPSFTGDGAPEAAGDVEEQFGPDGEPYIVAGTTAVLHAEGQEPRSVLVVYTVDEERRVGFAWGTGDEAGAVGEQLFVIEHRADDTVWAVARGFVAAPKNGLLGLRGRADVRTALDAVKRGIAALAPGAQPAPDLGPSAGEGAVAVEAAAEPAAAPEPATEPAAEPATEPAATAAAAPEPAAAPEPEPAAAHEPEPAAEPAREAAPAGDEPADTTTGPTHQRRPSKRA
;
A
#
# COMPACT_ATOMS: atom_id res chain seq x y z
N MET A 1 -35.41 43.40 -6.04
CA MET A 1 -34.86 42.65 -7.18
C MET A 1 -34.01 41.52 -6.61
N SER A 2 -34.63 40.37 -6.29
CA SER A 2 -33.88 39.18 -5.88
C SER A 2 -33.17 38.61 -7.11
N GLN A 3 -31.86 38.52 -7.06
CA GLN A 3 -31.08 37.74 -8.02
C GLN A 3 -31.18 36.28 -7.60
N ASP A 4 -31.98 35.52 -8.34
CA ASP A 4 -32.09 34.07 -8.22
C ASP A 4 -30.82 33.47 -8.84
N GLN A 5 -29.78 33.27 -8.02
CA GLN A 5 -28.57 32.58 -8.45
C GLN A 5 -28.88 31.08 -8.47
N PRO A 6 -28.87 30.41 -9.64
CA PRO A 6 -29.16 28.98 -9.67
C PRO A 6 -28.12 28.24 -8.82
N PRO A 7 -28.53 27.22 -8.03
CA PRO A 7 -27.62 26.47 -7.19
C PRO A 7 -26.56 25.81 -8.06
N ARG A 8 -25.32 26.30 -7.96
CA ARG A 8 -24.17 25.59 -8.52
C ARG A 8 -24.05 24.27 -7.77
N ARG A 9 -24.10 23.13 -8.46
CA ARG A 9 -23.69 21.85 -7.87
C ARG A 9 -22.21 21.95 -7.52
N SER A 10 -21.88 22.25 -6.27
CA SER A 10 -20.50 22.24 -5.76
C SER A 10 -20.14 20.83 -5.28
N SER A 11 -20.23 19.84 -6.17
CA SER A 11 -19.77 18.47 -5.92
C SER A 11 -18.41 18.19 -6.56
N HIS A 12 -17.69 19.23 -7.01
CA HIS A 12 -16.34 19.08 -7.54
C HIS A 12 -15.37 19.16 -6.37
N VAL A 13 -14.89 18.00 -5.94
CA VAL A 13 -13.72 17.89 -5.07
C VAL A 13 -12.50 18.05 -5.99
N GLU A 14 -11.77 19.15 -5.83
CA GLU A 14 -10.49 19.32 -6.50
C GLU A 14 -9.53 18.29 -5.90
N MET A 15 -9.19 17.26 -6.69
CA MET A 15 -8.31 16.21 -6.23
C MET A 15 -6.87 16.71 -6.36
N PRO A 16 -6.08 16.82 -5.28
CA PRO A 16 -4.74 17.43 -5.29
C PRO A 16 -3.68 16.47 -5.84
N VAL A 17 -3.95 15.88 -7.01
CA VAL A 17 -3.04 14.94 -7.69
C VAL A 17 -2.69 15.43 -9.10
N ALA A 18 -1.45 15.20 -9.51
CA ALA A 18 -0.88 15.67 -10.78
C ALA A 18 -1.03 14.64 -11.93
N TYR A 19 -1.97 13.70 -11.83
CA TYR A 19 -2.22 12.67 -12.84
C TYR A 19 -3.72 12.39 -13.01
N ALA A 20 -4.10 11.80 -14.16
CA ALA A 20 -5.50 11.68 -14.55
C ALA A 20 -6.19 10.37 -14.10
N ALA A 21 -5.47 9.24 -14.07
CA ALA A 21 -6.06 7.91 -13.85
C ALA A 21 -6.12 7.52 -12.37
N VAL A 22 -6.86 8.29 -11.57
CA VAL A 22 -6.97 8.10 -10.10
C VAL A 22 -7.69 6.79 -9.76
N GLY A 23 -7.08 5.99 -8.89
CA GLY A 23 -7.56 4.69 -8.41
C GLY A 23 -7.22 3.50 -9.32
N ALA A 24 -6.60 3.73 -10.48
CA ALA A 24 -6.33 2.67 -11.45
C ALA A 24 -5.37 1.60 -10.93
N SER A 25 -4.51 1.90 -9.96
CA SER A 25 -3.61 0.91 -9.36
C SER A 25 -4.32 -0.17 -8.53
N LYS A 26 -5.61 0.02 -8.22
CA LYS A 26 -6.44 -0.96 -7.50
C LYS A 26 -6.64 -2.24 -8.30
N ASP A 27 -6.68 -2.15 -9.62
CA ASP A 27 -6.86 -3.29 -10.53
C ASP A 27 -5.49 -3.87 -10.95
N PRO A 28 -5.25 -5.19 -10.82
CA PRO A 28 -4.04 -5.82 -11.36
C PRO A 28 -3.87 -5.62 -12.88
N ASP A 29 -4.96 -5.44 -13.63
CA ASP A 29 -4.91 -5.25 -15.07
C ASP A 29 -4.17 -3.96 -15.49
N VAL A 30 -3.94 -3.02 -14.56
CA VAL A 30 -3.17 -1.79 -14.82
C VAL A 30 -1.76 -2.08 -15.35
N VAL A 31 -1.18 -3.23 -15.01
CA VAL A 31 0.15 -3.63 -15.49
C VAL A 31 0.12 -3.97 -16.98
N LYS A 32 -0.96 -4.63 -17.40
CA LYS A 32 -1.16 -5.07 -18.79
C LYS A 32 -1.76 -3.96 -19.66
N TYR A 33 -2.62 -3.14 -19.08
CA TYR A 33 -3.36 -2.08 -19.74
C TYR A 33 -3.18 -0.74 -18.99
N PRO A 34 -1.96 -0.19 -18.96
CA PRO A 34 -1.67 1.03 -18.23
C PRO A 34 -2.32 2.27 -18.88
N PRO A 35 -2.54 3.35 -18.11
CA PRO A 35 -2.88 4.64 -18.69
C PRO A 35 -1.84 5.10 -19.73
N GLU A 36 -2.29 5.80 -20.77
CA GLU A 36 -1.45 6.19 -21.89
C GLU A 36 -0.22 7.00 -21.45
N GLY A 37 0.95 6.64 -21.99
CA GLY A 37 2.20 7.37 -21.72
C GLY A 37 2.84 7.09 -20.37
N THR A 38 2.28 6.17 -19.58
CA THR A 38 2.83 5.76 -18.28
C THR A 38 3.69 4.50 -18.41
N THR A 39 4.54 4.27 -17.41
CA THR A 39 5.33 3.06 -17.21
C THR A 39 4.70 2.30 -16.06
N PRO A 40 3.98 1.19 -16.31
CA PRO A 40 3.47 0.34 -15.23
C PRO A 40 4.59 -0.45 -14.57
N TYR A 41 4.33 -0.91 -13.36
CA TYR A 41 5.17 -1.85 -12.65
C TYR A 41 4.37 -2.67 -11.63
N GLU A 42 4.91 -3.83 -11.29
CA GLU A 42 4.54 -4.63 -10.14
C GLU A 42 5.81 -5.26 -9.59
N GLU A 43 6.00 -5.16 -8.29
CA GLU A 43 7.15 -5.70 -7.56
C GLU A 43 6.63 -6.44 -6.34
N GLU A 44 7.14 -7.65 -6.11
CA GLU A 44 6.74 -8.47 -4.97
C GLU A 44 7.96 -8.91 -4.17
N LEU A 45 7.82 -8.93 -2.85
CA LEU A 45 8.82 -9.45 -1.93
C LEU A 45 8.16 -10.30 -0.85
N ARG A 46 8.58 -11.57 -0.73
CA ARG A 46 8.15 -12.43 0.37
C ARG A 46 8.76 -11.96 1.69
N LEU A 47 7.91 -11.67 2.67
CA LEU A 47 8.28 -11.23 4.02
C LEU A 47 8.37 -12.38 5.03
N GLY A 48 7.77 -13.54 4.71
CA GLY A 48 7.78 -14.71 5.58
C GLY A 48 6.49 -15.54 5.46
N SER A 49 5.96 -15.95 6.60
CA SER A 49 4.70 -16.68 6.75
C SER A 49 4.03 -16.40 8.10
N GLY A 50 2.74 -16.72 8.22
CA GLY A 50 1.96 -16.66 9.45
C GLY A 50 1.28 -15.33 9.75
N GLN A 51 0.25 -15.39 10.59
CA GLN A 51 -0.58 -14.24 10.96
C GLN A 51 0.22 -13.11 11.64
N ASP A 52 1.13 -13.44 12.55
CA ASP A 52 1.93 -12.44 13.26
C ASP A 52 2.78 -11.61 12.30
N ARG A 53 3.35 -12.28 11.27
CA ARG A 53 4.13 -11.60 10.22
C ARG A 53 3.24 -10.64 9.44
N PHE A 54 2.04 -11.07 9.08
CA PHE A 54 1.06 -10.26 8.38
C PHE A 54 0.67 -9.02 9.19
N LEU A 55 0.31 -9.20 10.47
CA LEU A 55 -0.10 -8.09 11.35
C LEU A 55 1.03 -7.08 11.58
N ILE A 56 2.24 -7.56 11.87
CA ILE A 56 3.42 -6.69 12.07
C ILE A 56 3.73 -5.90 10.80
N ALA A 57 3.80 -6.58 9.65
CA ALA A 57 4.10 -5.91 8.37
C ALA A 57 3.00 -4.93 7.96
N SER A 58 1.73 -5.27 8.21
CA SER A 58 0.59 -4.39 7.92
C SER A 58 0.64 -3.14 8.80
N SER A 59 0.91 -3.30 10.10
CA SER A 59 1.06 -2.16 11.00
C SER A 59 2.22 -1.25 10.61
N LEU A 60 3.36 -1.83 10.22
CA LEU A 60 4.50 -1.05 9.73
C LEU A 60 4.13 -0.31 8.44
N LEU A 61 3.51 -0.98 7.48
CA LEU A 61 3.10 -0.35 6.23
C LEU A 61 2.12 0.80 6.47
N MET A 62 1.07 0.57 7.26
CA MET A 62 0.00 1.53 7.53
C MET A 62 0.44 2.72 8.41
N THR A 63 1.69 2.72 8.89
CA THR A 63 2.33 3.83 9.63
C THR A 63 3.57 4.35 8.87
N TRP A 64 3.50 4.39 7.54
CA TRP A 64 4.58 4.89 6.65
C TRP A 64 5.92 4.12 6.75
N GLY A 65 5.94 2.93 7.35
CA GLY A 65 7.16 2.17 7.61
C GLY A 65 7.93 1.76 6.35
N ALA A 66 7.23 1.53 5.23
CA ALA A 66 7.87 1.28 3.94
C ALA A 66 8.70 2.49 3.49
N GLN A 67 8.12 3.68 3.53
CA GLN A 67 8.79 4.93 3.16
C GLN A 67 9.92 5.24 4.15
N ARG A 68 9.62 5.31 5.44
CA ARG A 68 10.60 5.65 6.49
C ARG A 68 11.78 4.69 6.52
N GLY A 69 11.51 3.39 6.50
CA GLY A 69 12.57 2.37 6.48
C GLY A 69 13.41 2.36 5.19
N SER A 70 12.91 2.97 4.10
CA SER A 70 13.66 3.13 2.85
C SER A 70 14.55 4.38 2.78
N GLY A 71 14.60 5.17 3.86
CA GLY A 71 15.37 6.42 3.93
C GLY A 71 14.59 7.66 3.51
N VAL A 72 13.26 7.57 3.43
CA VAL A 72 12.38 8.70 3.12
C VAL A 72 11.80 9.27 4.40
N ARG A 73 12.06 10.54 4.68
CA ARG A 73 11.35 11.25 5.76
C ARG A 73 9.96 11.63 5.29
N VAL A 74 8.96 11.41 6.13
CA VAL A 74 7.55 11.78 5.87
C VAL A 74 7.15 12.88 6.83
N THR A 75 6.79 14.05 6.31
CA THR A 75 6.42 15.25 7.08
C THR A 75 5.07 15.78 6.61
N ASP A 76 4.59 16.86 7.26
CA ASP A 76 3.38 17.58 6.87
C ASP A 76 2.16 16.65 6.72
N ILE A 77 2.08 15.64 7.59
CA ILE A 77 1.03 14.63 7.55
C ILE A 77 -0.26 15.30 8.01
N VAL A 78 -1.19 15.49 7.08
CA VAL A 78 -2.56 15.91 7.36
C VAL A 78 -3.43 14.69 7.15
N ARG A 79 -3.95 14.14 8.25
CA ARG A 79 -4.81 12.95 8.21
C ARG A 79 -6.11 13.28 7.47
N GLY A 80 -6.48 12.42 6.52
CA GLY A 80 -7.77 12.51 5.85
C GLY A 80 -8.92 12.17 6.81
N THR A 81 -10.14 12.48 6.40
CA THR A 81 -11.35 12.11 7.16
C THR A 81 -11.77 10.65 6.94
N GLY A 82 -11.02 9.89 6.13
CA GLY A 82 -11.35 8.50 5.75
C GLY A 82 -12.59 8.37 4.85
N SER A 83 -13.31 9.46 4.61
CA SER A 83 -14.60 9.51 3.92
C SER A 83 -14.59 10.40 2.66
N GLU A 84 -13.48 11.10 2.40
CA GLU A 84 -13.40 12.11 1.32
C GLU A 84 -13.28 11.54 -0.10
N TYR A 85 -13.07 10.23 -0.25
CA TYR A 85 -13.23 9.55 -1.54
C TYR A 85 -13.40 8.04 -1.34
N VAL A 86 -14.62 7.60 -1.04
CA VAL A 86 -15.00 6.21 -1.26
C VAL A 86 -15.53 6.13 -2.68
N GLY A 87 -14.64 5.81 -3.64
CA GLY A 87 -15.09 5.41 -4.97
C GLY A 87 -16.13 4.30 -4.85
N PRO A 88 -17.11 4.19 -5.77
CA PRO A 88 -18.21 3.25 -5.61
C PRO A 88 -17.68 1.83 -5.42
N SER A 89 -17.96 1.21 -4.27
CA SER A 89 -17.78 -0.22 -4.08
C SER A 89 -18.97 -0.94 -4.69
N PHE A 90 -18.72 -2.10 -5.26
CA PHE A 90 -19.75 -2.96 -5.83
C PHE A 90 -19.65 -4.33 -5.18
N THR A 91 -20.79 -4.94 -4.86
CA THR A 91 -20.86 -6.32 -4.42
C THR A 91 -20.37 -7.27 -5.53
N GLY A 92 -20.16 -8.55 -5.19
CA GLY A 92 -19.84 -9.58 -6.19
C GLY A 92 -20.86 -9.70 -7.35
N ASP A 93 -22.09 -9.22 -7.14
CA ASP A 93 -23.16 -9.16 -8.15
C ASP A 93 -23.21 -7.83 -8.93
N GLY A 94 -22.27 -6.91 -8.67
CA GLY A 94 -22.18 -5.61 -9.32
C GLY A 94 -23.14 -4.54 -8.78
N ALA A 95 -23.78 -4.75 -7.62
CA ALA A 95 -24.65 -3.76 -6.99
C ALA A 95 -23.82 -2.76 -6.16
N PRO A 96 -24.10 -1.45 -6.19
CA PRO A 96 -23.36 -0.48 -5.39
C PRO A 96 -23.58 -0.72 -3.90
N GLU A 97 -22.50 -0.71 -3.12
CA GLU A 97 -22.50 -0.91 -1.67
C GLU A 97 -22.14 0.39 -0.94
N ALA A 98 -22.77 0.64 0.21
CA ALA A 98 -22.45 1.81 1.02
C ALA A 98 -21.13 1.59 1.76
N ALA A 99 -20.32 2.64 1.90
CA ALA A 99 -19.12 2.60 2.73
C ALA A 99 -19.52 2.23 4.18
N GLY A 100 -18.90 1.20 4.75
CA GLY A 100 -19.05 0.85 6.16
C GLY A 100 -18.38 1.88 7.09
N ASP A 101 -18.63 1.74 8.39
CA ASP A 101 -17.94 2.53 9.41
C ASP A 101 -16.43 2.22 9.38
N VAL A 102 -15.60 3.25 9.27
CA VAL A 102 -14.14 3.11 9.28
C VAL A 102 -13.70 2.97 10.74
N GLU A 103 -13.37 1.76 11.17
CA GLU A 103 -12.76 1.55 12.48
C GLU A 103 -11.38 2.19 12.53
N GLU A 104 -11.15 3.05 13.53
CA GLU A 104 -9.85 3.69 13.71
C GLU A 104 -8.82 2.70 14.28
N GLN A 105 -7.84 2.34 13.46
CA GLN A 105 -6.72 1.49 13.85
C GLN A 105 -5.47 2.33 14.16
N PHE A 106 -4.66 1.84 15.11
CA PHE A 106 -3.43 2.48 15.57
C PHE A 106 -2.30 1.45 15.59
N GLY A 107 -1.10 1.91 15.26
CA GLY A 107 0.11 1.13 15.41
C GLY A 107 0.49 0.93 16.89
N PRO A 108 1.47 0.06 17.18
CA PRO A 108 1.92 -0.23 18.54
C PRO A 108 2.42 1.01 19.29
N ASP A 109 2.93 2.01 18.57
CA ASP A 109 3.44 3.26 19.12
C ASP A 109 2.35 4.35 19.25
N GLY A 110 1.08 4.02 18.98
CA GLY A 110 -0.05 4.95 19.02
C GLY A 110 -0.18 5.85 17.78
N GLU A 111 0.67 5.67 16.76
CA GLU A 111 0.49 6.38 15.49
C GLU A 111 -0.77 5.86 14.77
N PRO A 112 -1.69 6.75 14.36
CA PRO A 112 -2.89 6.33 13.64
C PRO A 112 -2.53 5.70 12.30
N TYR A 113 -3.29 4.69 11.89
CA TYR A 113 -3.17 4.15 10.55
C TYR A 113 -3.51 5.21 9.50
N ILE A 114 -2.80 5.11 8.37
CA ILE A 114 -3.08 5.85 7.16
C ILE A 114 -4.54 5.56 6.73
N VAL A 115 -5.25 6.63 6.39
CA VAL A 115 -6.61 6.59 5.84
C VAL A 115 -6.65 7.29 4.48
N ALA A 116 -7.67 7.00 3.67
CA ALA A 116 -7.92 7.73 2.44
C ALA A 116 -8.09 9.23 2.71
N GLY A 117 -7.56 10.06 1.83
CA GLY A 117 -7.51 11.51 1.96
C GLY A 117 -6.29 12.04 2.71
N THR A 118 -5.49 11.20 3.36
CA THR A 118 -4.27 11.67 4.05
C THR A 118 -3.28 12.27 3.05
N THR A 119 -2.82 13.50 3.32
CA THR A 119 -1.72 14.12 2.56
C THR A 119 -0.42 14.09 3.35
N ALA A 120 0.71 14.05 2.67
CA ALA A 120 2.03 14.16 3.28
C ALA A 120 3.05 14.75 2.30
N VAL A 121 4.21 15.13 2.83
CA VAL A 121 5.40 15.49 2.04
C VAL A 121 6.51 14.48 2.29
N LEU A 122 7.17 14.05 1.21
CA LEU A 122 8.24 13.06 1.23
C LEU A 122 9.57 13.69 0.92
N HIS A 123 10.57 13.39 1.73
CA HIS A 123 11.93 13.87 1.53
C HIS A 123 12.86 12.67 1.38
N ALA A 124 13.39 12.52 0.18
CA ALA A 124 14.47 11.58 -0.12
C ALA A 124 15.77 12.35 -0.35
N GLU A 125 16.89 11.80 0.09
CA GLU A 125 18.20 12.43 -0.07
C GLU A 125 18.51 12.73 -1.55
N GLY A 126 18.89 13.97 -1.84
CA GLY A 126 19.23 14.42 -3.19
C GLY A 126 18.04 14.55 -4.15
N GLN A 127 16.79 14.50 -3.66
CA GLN A 127 15.58 14.69 -4.44
C GLN A 127 14.79 15.92 -3.92
N GLU A 128 14.02 16.54 -4.81
CA GLU A 128 13.04 17.56 -4.41
C GLU A 128 11.93 16.91 -3.56
N PRO A 129 11.42 17.60 -2.52
CA PRO A 129 10.29 17.12 -1.74
C PRO A 129 9.08 16.81 -2.63
N ARG A 130 8.39 15.71 -2.32
CA ARG A 130 7.23 15.23 -3.09
C ARG A 130 5.96 15.35 -2.27
N SER A 131 4.95 16.07 -2.76
CA SER A 131 3.62 16.10 -2.15
C SER A 131 2.84 14.87 -2.60
N VAL A 132 2.12 14.23 -1.68
CA VAL A 132 1.35 13.01 -1.96
C VAL A 132 -0.01 13.05 -1.28
N LEU A 133 -0.98 12.37 -1.90
CA LEU A 133 -2.32 12.12 -1.38
C LEU A 133 -2.57 10.62 -1.33
N VAL A 134 -3.02 10.09 -0.21
CA VAL A 134 -3.51 8.72 -0.10
C VAL A 134 -4.88 8.64 -0.75
N VAL A 135 -4.96 7.96 -1.90
CA VAL A 135 -6.14 7.89 -2.76
C VAL A 135 -7.17 6.90 -2.22
N TYR A 136 -6.70 5.75 -1.75
CA TYR A 136 -7.54 4.73 -1.14
C TYR A 136 -6.71 3.85 -0.20
N THR A 137 -7.39 3.17 0.70
CA THR A 137 -6.83 2.10 1.53
C THR A 137 -7.42 0.75 1.13
N VAL A 138 -6.72 -0.32 1.47
CA VAL A 138 -7.17 -1.70 1.37
C VAL A 138 -7.21 -2.24 2.80
N ASP A 139 -8.39 -2.67 3.23
CA ASP A 139 -8.62 -3.26 4.55
C ASP A 139 -9.47 -4.50 4.37
N GLU A 140 -8.80 -5.61 4.07
CA GLU A 140 -9.38 -6.93 3.88
C GLU A 140 -8.69 -7.90 4.85
N GLU A 141 -9.37 -8.98 5.25
CA GLU A 141 -8.91 -9.93 6.27
C GLU A 141 -7.47 -10.44 6.04
N ARG A 142 -7.08 -10.63 4.78
CA ARG A 142 -5.77 -11.17 4.37
C ARG A 142 -4.96 -10.19 3.51
N ARG A 143 -5.39 -8.93 3.43
CA ARG A 143 -4.79 -7.94 2.56
C ARG A 143 -4.97 -6.53 3.10
N VAL A 144 -3.86 -5.87 3.46
CA VAL A 144 -3.89 -4.53 4.08
C VAL A 144 -2.87 -3.61 3.41
N GLY A 145 -3.26 -2.38 3.10
CA GLY A 145 -2.35 -1.42 2.49
C GLY A 145 -3.03 -0.12 2.06
N PHE A 146 -2.32 0.64 1.24
CA PHE A 146 -2.82 1.91 0.71
C PHE A 146 -2.18 2.23 -0.63
N ALA A 147 -2.86 3.06 -1.41
CA ALA A 147 -2.27 3.70 -2.57
C ALA A 147 -2.21 5.19 -2.39
N TRP A 148 -1.10 5.77 -2.86
CA TRP A 148 -0.93 7.20 -2.93
C TRP A 148 -0.77 7.68 -4.37
N GLY A 149 -1.15 8.92 -4.58
CA GLY A 149 -1.00 9.68 -5.79
C GLY A 149 -0.03 10.82 -5.58
N THR A 150 0.75 11.17 -6.60
CA THR A 150 1.64 12.34 -6.54
C THR A 150 0.85 13.62 -6.77
N GLY A 151 1.10 14.63 -5.93
CA GLY A 151 0.43 15.94 -5.94
C GLY A 151 1.21 17.07 -6.62
N ASP A 152 2.43 16.80 -7.07
CA ASP A 152 3.30 17.78 -7.71
C ASP A 152 4.03 17.21 -8.94
N GLU A 153 4.68 18.06 -9.73
CA GLU A 153 5.34 17.71 -11.00
C GLU A 153 6.88 17.73 -10.96
N ALA A 154 7.52 17.84 -9.79
CA ALA A 154 8.99 17.95 -9.66
C ALA A 154 9.80 16.66 -9.99
N GLY A 155 9.18 15.64 -10.60
CA GLY A 155 9.73 14.31 -10.82
C GLY A 155 8.72 13.40 -11.51
N ALA A 156 8.85 12.08 -11.32
CA ALA A 156 7.86 11.14 -11.81
C ALA A 156 6.51 11.33 -11.08
N VAL A 157 5.43 11.26 -11.85
CA VAL A 157 4.04 11.42 -11.40
C VAL A 157 3.21 10.18 -11.72
N GLY A 158 2.24 9.86 -10.88
CA GLY A 158 1.39 8.68 -11.00
C GLY A 158 0.91 8.17 -9.65
N GLU A 159 0.45 6.92 -9.66
CA GLU A 159 -0.15 6.25 -8.51
C GLU A 159 0.64 5.01 -8.14
N GLN A 160 0.80 4.78 -6.83
CA GLN A 160 1.54 3.64 -6.31
C GLN A 160 0.78 3.02 -5.14
N LEU A 161 0.37 1.77 -5.31
CA LEU A 161 -0.16 0.89 -4.29
C LEU A 161 1.00 0.19 -3.57
N PHE A 162 0.91 0.12 -2.25
CA PHE A 162 1.67 -0.80 -1.41
C PHE A 162 0.67 -1.63 -0.59
N VAL A 163 0.85 -2.94 -0.56
CA VAL A 163 -0.04 -3.85 0.15
C VAL A 163 0.71 -5.03 0.74
N ILE A 164 0.29 -5.48 1.92
CA ILE A 164 0.71 -6.76 2.49
C ILE A 164 -0.36 -7.78 2.18
N GLU A 165 0.03 -8.92 1.61
CA GLU A 165 -0.86 -10.04 1.32
C GLU A 165 -0.47 -11.26 2.17
N HIS A 166 -1.46 -11.85 2.85
CA HIS A 166 -1.34 -13.16 3.48
C HIS A 166 -1.98 -14.21 2.57
N ARG A 167 -1.17 -14.88 1.77
CA ARG A 167 -1.62 -15.84 0.76
C ARG A 167 -2.13 -17.14 1.40
N ALA A 168 -2.88 -17.93 0.63
CA ALA A 168 -3.54 -19.15 1.11
C ALA A 168 -2.55 -20.24 1.57
N ASP A 169 -1.31 -20.21 1.05
CA ASP A 169 -0.21 -21.08 1.45
C ASP A 169 0.52 -20.59 2.73
N ASP A 170 -0.13 -19.72 3.50
CA ASP A 170 0.36 -19.06 4.72
C ASP A 170 1.54 -18.09 4.49
N THR A 171 1.97 -17.87 3.24
CA THR A 171 3.06 -16.93 2.96
C THR A 171 2.61 -15.47 3.04
N VAL A 172 3.50 -14.61 3.52
CA VAL A 172 3.23 -13.16 3.61
C VAL A 172 4.12 -12.42 2.62
N TRP A 173 3.53 -11.54 1.82
CA TRP A 173 4.18 -10.79 0.74
C TRP A 173 3.93 -9.30 0.87
N ALA A 174 4.96 -8.49 0.62
CA ALA A 174 4.77 -7.08 0.25
C ALA A 174 4.65 -7.02 -1.27
N VAL A 175 3.59 -6.37 -1.75
CA VAL A 175 3.36 -6.10 -3.16
C VAL A 175 3.29 -4.59 -3.36
N ALA A 176 4.04 -4.10 -4.33
CA ALA A 176 3.92 -2.73 -4.80
C ALA A 176 3.54 -2.73 -6.28
N ARG A 177 2.49 -1.99 -6.61
CA ARG A 177 1.96 -1.92 -7.98
C ARG A 177 1.61 -0.49 -8.32
N GLY A 178 1.78 -0.11 -9.58
CA GLY A 178 1.36 1.21 -9.99
C GLY A 178 1.80 1.55 -11.40
N PHE A 179 1.76 2.85 -11.67
CA PHE A 179 2.22 3.40 -12.91
C PHE A 179 2.79 4.78 -12.66
N VAL A 180 3.85 5.12 -13.39
CA VAL A 180 4.47 6.45 -13.33
C VAL A 180 4.74 6.98 -14.73
N ALA A 181 4.56 8.28 -14.91
CA ALA A 181 5.00 9.02 -16.07
C ALA A 181 5.98 10.10 -15.62
N ALA A 182 6.90 10.46 -16.51
CA ALA A 182 7.65 11.69 -16.36
C ALA A 182 7.60 12.42 -17.70
N PRO A 183 7.50 13.77 -17.71
CA PRO A 183 7.56 14.52 -18.95
C PRO A 183 8.84 14.19 -19.71
N LYS A 184 8.75 14.06 -21.04
CA LYS A 184 9.91 13.85 -21.92
C LYS A 184 10.72 15.15 -22.03
N ASN A 185 11.40 15.52 -20.95
CA ASN A 185 12.21 16.72 -20.83
C ASN A 185 13.72 16.38 -20.73
N GLY A 186 14.56 17.39 -20.89
CA GLY A 186 16.02 17.22 -20.97
C GLY A 186 16.52 16.67 -22.30
N LEU A 187 17.85 16.57 -22.46
CA LEU A 187 18.47 16.10 -23.69
C LEU A 187 17.99 14.68 -24.02
N LEU A 188 17.30 14.51 -25.16
CA LEU A 188 16.81 13.21 -25.67
C LEU A 188 15.85 12.46 -24.72
N GLY A 189 15.22 13.16 -23.77
CA GLY A 189 14.32 12.55 -22.78
C GLY A 189 15.03 11.70 -21.73
N LEU A 190 16.34 11.88 -21.54
CA LEU A 190 17.12 11.12 -20.55
C LEU A 190 16.71 11.44 -19.11
N ARG A 191 16.31 12.69 -18.83
CA ARG A 191 15.90 13.12 -17.49
C ARG A 191 14.63 12.41 -17.05
N GLY A 192 13.56 12.43 -17.85
CA GLY A 192 12.34 11.69 -17.52
C GLY A 192 12.56 10.18 -17.34
N ARG A 193 13.48 9.56 -18.09
CA ARG A 193 13.85 8.14 -17.85
C ARG A 193 14.57 7.93 -16.52
N ALA A 194 15.42 8.88 -16.11
CA ALA A 194 16.07 8.83 -14.81
C ALA A 194 15.03 9.00 -13.69
N ASP A 195 14.08 9.93 -13.82
CA ASP A 195 13.04 10.16 -12.83
C ASP A 195 12.16 8.91 -12.64
N VAL A 196 11.76 8.25 -13.74
CA VAL A 196 11.03 6.98 -13.67
C VAL A 196 11.86 5.90 -12.97
N ARG A 197 13.15 5.77 -13.32
CA ARG A 197 14.04 4.80 -12.65
C ARG A 197 14.15 5.08 -11.15
N THR A 198 14.38 6.34 -10.76
CA THR A 198 14.46 6.75 -9.36
C THR A 198 13.19 6.39 -8.60
N ALA A 199 12.00 6.59 -9.20
CA ALA A 199 10.73 6.21 -8.59
C ALA A 199 10.61 4.68 -8.40
N LEU A 200 10.99 3.88 -9.41
CA LEU A 200 10.97 2.41 -9.30
C LEU A 200 12.00 1.87 -8.30
N ASP A 201 13.17 2.48 -8.22
CA ASP A 201 14.18 2.12 -7.21
C ASP A 201 13.69 2.46 -5.79
N ALA A 202 12.96 3.57 -5.63
CA ALA A 202 12.33 3.92 -4.36
C ALA A 202 11.26 2.91 -3.94
N VAL A 203 10.43 2.43 -4.89
CA VAL A 203 9.46 1.36 -4.64
C VAL A 203 10.14 0.09 -4.11
N LYS A 204 11.21 -0.34 -4.77
CA LYS A 204 11.98 -1.52 -4.39
C LYS A 204 12.58 -1.40 -2.99
N ARG A 205 13.16 -0.25 -2.67
CA ARG A 205 13.66 0.03 -1.31
C ARG A 205 12.52 0.05 -0.29
N GLY A 206 11.35 0.59 -0.66
CA GLY A 206 10.15 0.61 0.18
C GLY A 206 9.68 -0.77 0.60
N ILE A 207 9.48 -1.68 -0.36
CA ILE A 207 9.06 -3.06 -0.01
C ILE A 207 10.17 -3.84 0.71
N ALA A 208 11.44 -3.59 0.39
CA ALA A 208 12.57 -4.18 1.09
C ALA A 208 12.67 -3.74 2.56
N ALA A 209 12.26 -2.51 2.87
CA ALA A 209 12.24 -1.98 4.23
C ALA A 209 11.20 -2.67 5.15
N LEU A 210 10.22 -3.37 4.57
CA LEU A 210 9.23 -4.15 5.30
C LEU A 210 9.72 -5.57 5.65
N ALA A 211 10.89 -5.96 5.12
CA ALA A 211 11.45 -7.29 5.38
C ALA A 211 11.84 -7.45 6.86
N PRO A 212 11.70 -8.67 7.43
CA PRO A 212 12.22 -8.98 8.76
C PRO A 212 13.65 -8.49 8.97
N GLY A 213 13.88 -7.76 10.08
CA GLY A 213 15.23 -7.33 10.47
C GLY A 213 15.83 -6.22 9.61
N ALA A 214 15.07 -5.65 8.66
CA ALA A 214 15.45 -4.41 7.99
C ALA A 214 15.73 -3.35 9.07
N GLN A 215 16.92 -2.79 9.05
CA GLN A 215 17.27 -1.71 9.95
C GLN A 215 16.55 -0.45 9.49
N PRO A 216 15.97 0.35 10.41
CA PRO A 216 15.44 1.65 10.02
C PRO A 216 16.57 2.45 9.38
N ALA A 217 16.29 3.03 8.21
CA ALA A 217 17.22 3.97 7.61
C ALA A 217 17.51 5.10 8.63
N PRO A 218 18.76 5.60 8.69
CA PRO A 218 19.10 6.65 9.63
C PRO A 218 18.15 7.83 9.44
N ASP A 219 17.54 8.27 10.55
CA ASP A 219 16.70 9.47 10.55
C ASP A 219 17.55 10.62 10.02
N LEU A 220 17.13 11.20 8.90
CA LEU A 220 17.80 12.35 8.28
C LEU A 220 17.61 13.64 9.12
N GLY A 221 16.98 13.55 10.31
CA GLY A 221 16.72 14.65 11.22
C GLY A 221 15.75 15.68 10.64
N PRO A 222 15.37 16.73 11.38
CA PRO A 222 14.58 17.82 10.81
C PRO A 222 15.34 18.49 9.67
N SER A 223 14.59 18.98 8.67
CA SER A 223 15.12 19.90 7.67
C SER A 223 15.83 21.07 8.38
N ALA A 224 17.00 21.50 7.88
CA ALA A 224 17.66 22.70 8.37
C ALA A 224 16.78 23.93 8.10
N GLY A 225 15.82 24.20 9.00
CA GLY A 225 14.81 25.24 8.85
C GLY A 225 13.61 25.11 9.79
N GLU A 226 13.31 23.92 10.32
CA GLU A 226 12.18 23.74 11.24
C GLU A 226 12.67 23.77 12.69
N GLY A 227 12.84 24.98 13.21
CA GLY A 227 12.92 25.20 14.64
C GLY A 227 11.61 24.77 15.29
N ALA A 228 11.72 23.89 16.28
CA ALA A 228 10.63 23.49 17.16
C ALA A 228 9.83 24.72 17.62
N VAL A 229 8.59 24.84 17.17
CA VAL A 229 7.59 25.67 17.85
C VAL A 229 7.23 24.94 19.13
N ALA A 230 7.88 25.35 20.21
CA ALA A 230 7.51 24.99 21.56
C ALA A 230 6.05 25.40 21.77
N VAL A 231 5.19 24.42 22.02
CA VAL A 231 3.84 24.66 22.55
C VAL A 231 4.04 25.20 23.96
N GLU A 232 3.85 26.51 24.10
CA GLU A 232 3.86 27.19 25.39
C GLU A 232 2.65 26.68 26.19
N ALA A 233 2.92 25.84 27.19
CA ALA A 233 1.89 25.34 28.11
C ALA A 233 1.26 26.53 28.83
N ALA A 234 -0.04 26.71 28.62
CA ALA A 234 -0.84 27.69 29.35
C ALA A 234 -0.76 27.42 30.85
N ALA A 235 -0.25 28.40 31.58
CA ALA A 235 -0.14 28.39 33.03
C ALA A 235 -1.52 28.37 33.71
N GLU A 236 -1.74 27.39 34.58
CA GLU A 236 -2.78 27.41 35.60
C GLU A 236 -2.42 28.45 36.69
N PRO A 237 -3.36 29.28 37.17
CA PRO A 237 -3.08 30.21 38.24
C PRO A 237 -3.12 29.50 39.61
N ALA A 238 -2.08 29.79 40.39
CA ALA A 238 -1.84 29.32 41.74
C ALA A 238 -2.95 29.68 42.74
N ALA A 239 -3.26 28.74 43.64
CA ALA A 239 -3.87 29.00 44.95
C ALA A 239 -2.83 28.77 46.06
N ALA A 240 -2.79 29.71 46.99
CA ALA A 240 -1.80 29.90 48.05
C ALA A 240 -1.85 28.85 49.19
N PRO A 241 -0.79 28.75 50.03
CA PRO A 241 -0.42 27.56 50.81
C PRO A 241 -0.70 27.70 52.32
N GLU A 242 -0.74 26.58 53.06
CA GLU A 242 -0.57 26.48 54.53
C GLU A 242 -0.29 25.00 54.96
N PRO A 243 0.37 24.69 56.09
CA PRO A 243 1.82 24.57 56.16
C PRO A 243 2.35 23.22 56.70
N ALA A 244 3.68 23.08 56.54
CA ALA A 244 4.67 22.13 57.05
C ALA A 244 4.29 21.14 58.18
N THR A 245 4.75 19.89 57.99
CA THR A 245 5.36 19.11 59.08
C THR A 245 6.56 18.33 58.53
N GLU A 246 7.67 18.40 59.25
CA GLU A 246 9.03 17.93 58.96
C GLU A 246 9.21 16.39 58.91
N PRO A 247 10.35 15.90 58.38
CA PRO A 247 10.60 14.51 58.00
C PRO A 247 11.35 13.71 59.08
N ALA A 248 11.11 12.40 59.14
CA ALA A 248 11.92 11.37 59.81
C ALA A 248 11.21 10.03 59.57
N ALA A 249 11.82 8.86 59.41
CA ALA A 249 13.19 8.39 59.29
C ALA A 249 13.08 6.94 58.73
N GLU A 250 14.08 6.46 58.01
CA GLU A 250 14.26 5.01 57.80
C GLU A 250 14.48 4.31 59.16
N PRO A 251 14.08 3.03 59.27
CA PRO A 251 15.14 2.03 59.39
C PRO A 251 14.87 0.70 58.67
N ALA A 252 15.89 0.25 57.96
CA ALA A 252 16.56 -1.05 58.00
C ALA A 252 15.79 -2.38 58.23
N THR A 253 16.27 -3.36 57.45
CA THR A 253 16.57 -4.78 57.76
C THR A 253 15.55 -5.90 57.43
N GLU A 254 15.93 -6.67 56.40
CA GLU A 254 15.80 -8.12 56.07
C GLU A 254 15.61 -9.12 57.25
N PRO A 255 15.24 -10.43 57.06
CA PRO A 255 15.68 -11.30 55.93
C PRO A 255 14.75 -12.45 55.42
N ALA A 256 15.23 -13.04 54.32
CA ALA A 256 15.24 -14.46 53.94
C ALA A 256 13.93 -15.21 53.58
N ALA A 257 13.87 -15.70 52.34
CA ALA A 257 13.50 -17.08 52.06
C ALA A 257 14.24 -17.63 50.82
N THR A 258 14.89 -18.77 51.04
CA THR A 258 15.69 -19.60 50.14
C THR A 258 14.83 -20.44 49.19
N ALA A 259 15.49 -21.01 48.17
CA ALA A 259 15.10 -22.14 47.31
C ALA A 259 14.33 -21.74 46.03
N ALA A 260 14.59 -22.28 44.84
CA ALA A 260 15.41 -23.41 44.42
C ALA A 260 15.82 -23.21 42.95
N ALA A 261 16.91 -23.85 42.55
CA ALA A 261 17.43 -23.87 41.19
C ALA A 261 16.81 -24.99 40.34
N ALA A 262 16.90 -24.76 39.02
CA ALA A 262 16.89 -25.69 37.87
C ALA A 262 15.54 -26.00 37.18
N PRO A 263 15.50 -26.42 35.89
CA PRO A 263 16.62 -26.67 34.95
C PRO A 263 16.50 -26.07 33.52
N GLU A 264 17.59 -26.18 32.75
CA GLU A 264 17.71 -26.00 31.29
C GLU A 264 16.67 -26.81 30.49
N PRO A 265 16.18 -26.30 29.33
CA PRO A 265 15.42 -27.10 28.39
C PRO A 265 16.35 -27.99 27.53
N ALA A 266 16.03 -29.28 27.53
CA ALA A 266 16.69 -30.34 26.78
C ALA A 266 16.56 -30.17 25.25
N ALA A 267 17.61 -30.62 24.55
CA ALA A 267 17.75 -30.64 23.11
C ALA A 267 16.66 -31.46 22.39
N ALA A 268 16.22 -30.96 21.24
CA ALA A 268 15.30 -31.65 20.34
C ALA A 268 16.00 -32.82 19.60
N PRO A 269 15.28 -33.93 19.30
CA PRO A 269 15.85 -35.05 18.56
C PRO A 269 15.94 -34.78 17.04
N GLU A 270 17.01 -35.29 16.42
CA GLU A 270 17.30 -35.25 14.99
C GLU A 270 16.27 -36.05 14.14
N PRO A 271 15.99 -35.65 12.89
CA PRO A 271 15.12 -36.41 11.99
C PRO A 271 15.88 -37.55 11.27
N GLU A 272 15.30 -38.75 11.28
CA GLU A 272 15.72 -39.91 10.48
C GLU A 272 15.44 -39.74 8.96
N PRO A 273 16.18 -40.42 8.06
CA PRO A 273 16.11 -40.19 6.63
C PRO A 273 15.04 -41.03 5.89
N ALA A 274 14.31 -40.31 5.02
CA ALA A 274 13.70 -40.64 3.72
C ALA A 274 13.16 -42.05 3.41
N ALA A 275 11.87 -42.10 3.04
CA ALA A 275 11.34 -43.07 2.08
C ALA A 275 11.07 -42.36 0.74
N ALA A 276 11.65 -42.90 -0.33
CA ALA A 276 11.50 -42.44 -1.70
C ALA A 276 10.05 -42.60 -2.19
N HIS A 277 9.51 -41.57 -2.82
CA HIS A 277 8.25 -41.64 -3.57
C HIS A 277 8.60 -41.87 -5.05
N GLU A 278 8.24 -43.04 -5.59
CA GLU A 278 8.32 -43.32 -7.03
C GLU A 278 7.28 -42.47 -7.78
N PRO A 279 7.61 -41.93 -8.98
CA PRO A 279 6.67 -41.15 -9.76
C PRO A 279 5.61 -42.04 -10.43
N GLU A 280 4.35 -41.70 -10.23
CA GLU A 280 3.19 -42.29 -10.91
C GLU A 280 3.22 -41.94 -12.43
N PRO A 281 2.93 -42.89 -13.34
CA PRO A 281 3.05 -42.65 -14.77
C PRO A 281 1.95 -41.75 -15.32
N ALA A 282 2.35 -40.84 -16.23
CA ALA A 282 1.49 -39.93 -16.96
C ALA A 282 0.39 -40.65 -17.77
N ALA A 283 -0.86 -40.20 -17.62
CA ALA A 283 -1.97 -40.61 -18.46
C ALA A 283 -1.86 -39.95 -19.86
N GLU A 284 -1.86 -40.78 -20.90
CA GLU A 284 -2.00 -40.38 -22.31
C GLU A 284 -3.35 -39.68 -22.57
N PRO A 285 -3.40 -38.66 -23.46
CA PRO A 285 -4.68 -38.09 -23.89
C PRO A 285 -5.38 -39.03 -24.88
N ALA A 286 -6.53 -39.58 -24.47
CA ALA A 286 -7.41 -40.33 -25.33
C ALA A 286 -7.99 -39.43 -26.44
N ARG A 287 -7.93 -39.94 -27.67
CA ARG A 287 -8.47 -39.33 -28.88
C ARG A 287 -10.01 -39.39 -28.91
N GLU A 288 -10.53 -38.35 -29.51
CA GLU A 288 -11.89 -38.00 -29.93
C GLU A 288 -12.79 -39.14 -30.46
N ALA A 289 -14.06 -39.13 -30.08
CA ALA A 289 -15.17 -39.73 -30.81
C ALA A 289 -16.42 -38.85 -30.70
N ALA A 290 -16.76 -38.19 -31.81
CA ALA A 290 -18.03 -37.47 -32.00
C ALA A 290 -19.20 -38.45 -32.17
N PRO A 291 -20.43 -38.07 -31.77
CA PRO A 291 -21.63 -38.64 -32.36
C PRO A 291 -22.27 -37.69 -33.37
N ALA A 292 -22.68 -38.31 -34.49
CA ALA A 292 -23.66 -37.86 -35.48
C ALA A 292 -24.88 -37.19 -34.81
N GLY A 293 -25.48 -36.13 -35.33
CA GLY A 293 -25.93 -35.94 -36.71
C GLY A 293 -27.46 -35.84 -36.64
N ASP A 294 -28.00 -34.64 -36.81
CA ASP A 294 -29.41 -34.42 -37.08
C ASP A 294 -29.54 -33.31 -38.13
N GLU A 295 -30.27 -33.62 -39.20
CA GLU A 295 -30.37 -32.84 -40.43
C GLU A 295 -31.22 -31.56 -40.25
N PRO A 296 -30.99 -30.55 -41.11
CA PRO A 296 -31.68 -29.26 -41.04
C PRO A 296 -32.99 -29.24 -41.84
N ALA A 297 -33.97 -28.47 -41.36
CA ALA A 297 -35.16 -28.10 -42.13
C ALA A 297 -34.82 -26.98 -43.15
N ASP A 298 -35.23 -27.25 -44.38
CA ASP A 298 -35.16 -26.47 -45.61
C ASP A 298 -36.02 -25.20 -45.57
N THR A 299 -35.44 -24.05 -45.97
CA THR A 299 -36.15 -23.03 -46.77
C THR A 299 -35.18 -22.32 -47.72
N THR A 300 -35.04 -22.87 -48.94
CA THR A 300 -35.27 -22.18 -50.23
C THR A 300 -34.98 -20.65 -50.33
N THR A 301 -33.93 -20.25 -51.08
CA THR A 301 -33.95 -19.53 -52.41
C THR A 301 -32.58 -18.84 -52.69
N GLY A 302 -31.89 -19.20 -53.79
CA GLY A 302 -30.54 -18.73 -54.19
C GLY A 302 -30.48 -17.39 -54.98
N PRO A 303 -29.54 -17.16 -55.94
CA PRO A 303 -28.29 -17.85 -56.26
C PRO A 303 -27.02 -16.93 -56.34
N THR A 304 -25.87 -17.54 -56.06
CA THR A 304 -24.57 -17.52 -56.78
C THR A 304 -24.17 -16.33 -57.68
N HIS A 305 -23.01 -15.71 -57.40
CA HIS A 305 -21.81 -15.62 -58.28
C HIS A 305 -20.69 -14.85 -57.54
N GLN A 306 -19.72 -15.53 -56.92
CA GLN A 306 -18.38 -15.81 -57.45
C GLN A 306 -17.53 -14.62 -57.96
N ARG A 307 -16.31 -14.55 -57.40
CA ARG A 307 -15.02 -14.04 -57.92
C ARG A 307 -14.52 -12.66 -57.46
N ARG A 308 -13.57 -12.70 -56.50
CA ARG A 308 -12.28 -11.95 -56.52
C ARG A 308 -11.48 -12.30 -57.81
N PRO A 309 -10.38 -11.62 -58.22
CA PRO A 309 -9.60 -10.56 -57.56
C PRO A 309 -9.07 -9.40 -58.47
N SER A 310 -8.42 -8.43 -57.81
CA SER A 310 -7.17 -7.75 -58.21
C SER A 310 -7.17 -6.43 -59.00
N LYS A 311 -6.26 -5.57 -58.50
CA LYS A 311 -5.35 -4.61 -59.17
C LYS A 311 -5.77 -3.14 -59.36
N ARG A 312 -4.92 -2.31 -58.73
CA ARG A 312 -4.25 -1.08 -59.21
C ARG A 312 -5.12 0.11 -59.64
N ALA A 313 -4.92 1.23 -58.94
CA ALA A 313 -4.16 2.36 -59.49
C ALA A 313 -3.27 2.91 -58.37
#